data_AF-K2ABX8-F1
#
_entry.id   AF-K2ABX8-F1
#
_cell.length_a   1.000
_cell.length_b   1.000
_cell.length_c   1.000
_cell.angle_alpha   90.00
_cell.angle_beta   90.00
_cell.angle_gamma   90.00
#
_symmetry.space_group_name_H-M   'P 1'
#
loop_
_entity.id
_entity.type
_entity.pdbx_description
1 polymer ?
#
loop_
_entity_poly.entity_id
_entity_poly.type
_entity_poly.pdbx_seq_one_letter_code
_entity_poly.pdbx_strand_id
1 'polypeptide(L)'
;GSYFNGENFLRHEVSLYLSLGALLIFFVLLFLKNKIKTVGGMALMFLGMYSVMRFFVDFLRASDLECCSDPRYFGLTISQWLCIVIFGFSIIKIFAKKKA
;
A
#
# COMPACT_ATOMS: atom_id res chain seq x y z
N GLY A 1 -2.80 5.40 19.81
CA GLY A 1 -2.37 6.80 19.67
C GLY A 1 -1.34 7.04 20.75
N SER A 2 -0.14 7.42 20.35
CA SER A 2 0.91 7.86 21.25
C SER A 2 0.76 9.38 21.48
N TYR A 3 0.78 9.79 22.74
CA TYR A 3 0.74 11.20 23.11
C TYR A 3 2.14 11.78 22.88
N PHE A 4 2.27 12.62 21.87
CA PHE A 4 3.47 13.44 21.71
C PHE A 4 3.27 14.73 22.51
N ASN A 5 4.14 14.89 23.53
CA ASN A 5 4.45 16.08 24.31
C ASN A 5 3.62 17.34 23.99
N GLY A 6 2.51 17.55 24.73
CA GLY A 6 1.84 18.85 24.86
C GLY A 6 0.75 19.20 23.84
N GLU A 7 0.53 18.41 22.80
CA GLU A 7 -0.48 18.71 21.76
C GLU A 7 -1.68 17.75 21.89
N ASN A 8 -2.87 18.28 22.21
CA ASN A 8 -4.14 17.53 22.33
C ASN A 8 -4.70 17.09 20.95
N PHE A 9 -3.87 16.57 20.05
CA PHE A 9 -4.32 16.03 18.77
C PHE A 9 -4.21 14.50 18.78
N LEU A 10 -5.37 13.84 18.69
CA LEU A 10 -5.47 12.41 18.42
C LEU A 10 -4.90 12.12 17.03
N ARG A 11 -3.60 11.80 16.96
CA ARG A 11 -2.97 11.36 15.72
C ARG A 11 -3.28 9.89 15.49
N HIS A 12 -3.86 9.59 14.33
CA HIS A 12 -4.02 8.23 13.86
C HIS A 12 -2.65 7.59 13.61
N GLU A 13 -2.37 6.49 14.30
CA GLU A 13 -1.14 5.72 14.13
C GLU A 13 -1.16 5.00 12.77
N VAL A 14 -0.64 5.65 11.74
CA VAL A 14 -0.54 5.11 10.37
C VAL A 14 0.07 3.70 10.35
N SER A 15 1.01 3.43 11.27
CA SER A 15 1.65 2.13 11.45
C SER A 15 0.68 1.00 11.82
N LEU A 16 -0.38 1.26 12.61
CA LEU A 16 -1.40 0.27 12.95
C LEU A 16 -2.27 -0.10 11.74
N TYR A 17 -2.64 0.88 10.92
CA TYR A 17 -3.36 0.62 9.68
C TYR A 17 -2.51 -0.19 8.71
N LEU A 18 -1.20 0.10 8.67
CA LEU A 18 -0.27 -0.60 7.81
C LEU A 18 -0.08 -2.07 8.23
N SER A 19 0.08 -2.33 9.52
CA SER A 19 0.24 -3.70 10.03
C SER A 19 -1.05 -4.52 9.87
N LEU A 20 -2.21 -3.92 10.13
CA LEU A 20 -3.51 -4.57 9.99
C LEU A 20 -3.81 -4.91 8.52
N GLY A 21 -3.53 -3.98 7.60
CA GLY A 21 -3.71 -4.23 6.18
C GLY A 21 -2.73 -5.28 5.63
N ALA A 22 -1.47 -5.30 6.08
CA ALA A 22 -0.53 -6.36 5.73
C ALA A 22 -0.98 -7.74 6.21
N LEU A 23 -1.59 -7.80 7.41
CA LEU A 23 -2.16 -9.02 7.97
C LEU A 23 -3.37 -9.51 7.15
N LEU A 24 -4.24 -8.61 6.69
CA LEU A 24 -5.33 -8.95 5.76
C LEU A 24 -4.79 -9.51 4.44
N ILE A 25 -3.78 -8.86 3.84
CA ILE A 25 -3.14 -9.34 2.61
C ILE A 25 -2.55 -10.75 2.83
N PHE A 26 -1.93 -10.99 3.98
CA PHE A 26 -1.40 -12.30 4.33
C PHE A 26 -2.49 -13.38 4.35
N PHE A 27 -3.65 -13.12 4.98
CA PHE A 27 -4.77 -14.05 4.95
C PHE A 27 -5.30 -14.30 3.54
N VAL A 28 -5.47 -13.24 2.73
CA VAL A 28 -5.92 -13.38 1.33
C VAL A 28 -4.94 -14.25 0.54
N LEU A 29 -3.64 -14.06 0.71
CA LEU A 29 -2.61 -14.88 0.07
C LEU A 29 -2.61 -16.32 0.57
N LEU A 30 -2.87 -16.57 1.86
CA LEU A 30 -3.03 -17.93 2.38
C LEU A 30 -4.20 -18.66 1.71
N PHE A 31 -5.33 -17.98 1.53
CA PHE A 31 -6.48 -18.56 0.81
C PHE A 31 -6.15 -18.81 -0.67
N LEU A 32 -5.41 -17.91 -1.31
CA LEU A 32 -5.04 -18.02 -2.73
C LEU A 32 -3.81 -18.90 -2.99
N LYS A 33 -3.06 -19.28 -1.96
CA LYS A 33 -1.88 -20.16 -2.05
C LYS A 33 -2.19 -21.45 -2.81
N ASN A 34 -3.36 -22.04 -2.56
CA ASN A 34 -3.76 -23.30 -3.21
C ASN A 34 -4.18 -23.12 -4.68
N LYS A 35 -4.54 -21.90 -5.09
CA LYS A 35 -4.94 -21.55 -6.47
C LYS A 35 -3.76 -21.10 -7.31
N ILE A 36 -2.75 -20.46 -6.71
CA ILE A 36 -1.60 -19.89 -7.41
C ILE A 36 -0.40 -20.85 -7.30
N LYS A 37 -0.28 -21.74 -8.28
CA LYS A 37 0.86 -22.68 -8.38
C LYS A 37 2.04 -22.16 -9.19
N THR A 38 1.94 -20.93 -9.73
CA THR A 38 2.96 -20.37 -10.60
C THR A 38 4.08 -19.69 -9.82
N VAL A 39 5.33 -20.00 -10.18
CA VAL A 39 6.54 -19.32 -9.65
C VAL A 39 6.42 -17.81 -9.88
N GLY A 40 6.54 -17.03 -8.79
CA GLY A 40 6.44 -15.57 -8.79
C GLY A 40 5.02 -14.97 -8.79
N GLY A 41 3.97 -15.78 -8.95
CA GLY A 41 2.58 -15.28 -8.99
C GLY A 41 2.10 -14.72 -7.64
N MET A 42 2.46 -15.40 -6.54
CA MET A 42 2.14 -14.94 -5.19
C MET A 42 2.84 -13.61 -4.85
N ALA A 43 4.09 -13.43 -5.27
CA ALA A 43 4.84 -12.19 -5.04
C ALA A 43 4.23 -11.01 -5.80
N LEU A 44 3.84 -11.19 -7.07
CA LEU A 44 3.17 -10.14 -7.86
C LEU A 44 1.83 -9.74 -7.26
N MET A 45 1.07 -10.72 -6.78
CA MET A 45 -0.23 -10.47 -6.15
C MET A 45 -0.08 -9.73 -4.82
N PHE A 46 0.88 -10.12 -3.99
CA PHE A 46 1.26 -9.37 -2.79
C PHE A 46 1.61 -7.92 -3.13
N LEU A 47 2.51 -7.72 -4.12
CA LEU A 47 2.96 -6.39 -4.54
C LEU A 47 1.78 -5.52 -4.99
N GLY A 48 0.85 -6.08 -5.78
CA GLY A 48 -0.32 -5.36 -6.26
C GLY A 48 -1.27 -4.95 -5.12
N MET A 49 -1.63 -5.89 -4.23
CA MET A 49 -2.50 -5.59 -3.08
C MET A 49 -1.86 -4.59 -2.12
N TYR A 50 -0.55 -4.74 -1.87
CA TYR A 50 0.20 -3.87 -0.99
C TYR A 50 0.29 -2.44 -1.54
N SER A 51 0.53 -2.27 -2.85
CA SER A 51 0.55 -0.95 -3.47
C SER A 51 -0.78 -0.22 -3.38
N VAL A 52 -1.91 -0.91 -3.55
CA VAL A 52 -3.25 -0.30 -3.39
C VAL A 52 -3.46 0.15 -1.96
N MET A 53 -3.21 -0.73 -1.00
CA MET A 53 -3.34 -0.41 0.42
C MET A 53 -2.41 0.75 0.82
N ARG A 54 -1.17 0.76 0.34
CA ARG A 54 -0.19 1.82 0.60
C ARG A 54 -0.65 3.16 0.05
N PHE A 55 -1.26 3.18 -1.14
CA PHE A 55 -1.84 4.40 -1.73
C PHE A 55 -2.91 4.99 -0.80
N PHE A 56 -3.88 4.19 -0.35
CA PHE A 56 -4.91 4.67 0.58
C PHE A 56 -4.34 5.09 1.93
N VAL A 57 -3.42 4.32 2.51
CA VAL A 57 -2.79 4.67 3.80
C VAL A 57 -1.98 5.97 3.68
N ASP A 58 -1.39 6.26 2.52
CA ASP A 58 -0.68 7.53 2.27
C ASP A 58 -1.63 8.74 2.17
N PHE A 59 -2.90 8.55 1.77
CA PHE A 59 -3.93 9.59 1.87
C PHE A 59 -4.37 9.86 3.31
N LEU A 60 -4.41 8.82 4.16
CA LEU A 60 -4.75 8.95 5.58
C LEU A 60 -3.56 9.44 6.43
N ARG A 61 -2.34 9.43 5.87
CA ARG A 61 -1.16 9.95 6.54
C ARG A 61 -1.30 11.48 6.64
N ALA A 62 -1.10 11.98 7.87
CA ALA A 62 -1.31 13.38 8.24
C ALA A 62 -0.73 14.35 7.18
N SER A 63 -1.63 15.11 6.56
CA SER A 63 -1.29 16.24 5.67
C SER A 63 -0.85 17.47 6.47
N ASP A 64 -1.04 17.45 7.80
CA ASP A 64 -0.87 18.57 8.73
C ASP A 64 0.57 19.02 9.01
N LEU A 65 1.58 18.44 8.36
CA LEU A 65 2.94 18.99 8.38
C LEU A 65 3.20 19.74 7.07
N GLU A 66 2.73 20.98 6.98
CA GLU A 66 3.07 21.90 5.89
C GLU A 66 4.60 22.14 5.82
N CYS A 67 5.31 22.07 6.95
CA CYS A 67 6.76 22.26 7.04
C CYS A 67 7.60 21.07 6.50
N CYS A 68 6.99 19.89 6.34
CA CYS A 68 7.64 18.68 5.80
C CYS A 68 6.78 18.01 4.72
N SER A 69 6.02 18.81 3.96
CA SER A 69 5.16 18.30 2.89
C SER A 69 6.02 17.89 1.70
N ASP A 70 6.04 16.58 1.39
CA ASP A 70 6.69 16.04 0.20
C ASP A 70 6.19 16.80 -1.06
N PRO A 71 7.07 17.17 -2.02
CA PRO A 71 6.67 17.89 -3.21
C PRO A 71 5.58 17.13 -3.97
N ARG A 72 4.41 17.77 -4.09
CA ARG A 72 3.25 17.24 -4.79
C ARG A 72 3.38 17.55 -6.27
N TYR A 73 3.58 16.52 -7.08
CA TYR A 73 3.51 16.65 -8.53
C TYR A 73 2.11 16.28 -8.97
N PHE A 74 1.39 17.27 -9.54
CA PHE A 74 0.02 17.10 -10.02
C PHE A 74 -1.02 16.75 -8.94
N GLY A 75 -0.80 17.22 -7.70
CA GLY A 75 -1.69 16.96 -6.56
C GLY A 75 -1.49 15.62 -5.87
N LEU A 76 -0.57 14.77 -6.37
CA LEU A 76 -0.19 13.49 -5.76
C LEU A 76 1.23 13.52 -5.21
N THR A 77 1.48 12.71 -4.17
CA THR A 77 2.83 12.49 -3.62
C THR A 77 3.66 11.60 -4.56
N ILE A 78 4.99 11.72 -4.51
CA ILE A 78 5.91 10.82 -5.24
C ILE A 78 5.64 9.35 -4.87
N SER A 79 5.34 9.10 -3.59
CA SER A 79 4.97 7.78 -3.07
C SER A 79 3.71 7.22 -3.74
N GLN A 80 2.70 8.06 -4.01
CA GLN A 80 1.48 7.66 -4.70
C GLN A 80 1.76 7.29 -6.17
N TRP A 81 2.58 8.08 -6.87
CA TRP A 81 3.02 7.76 -8.23
C TRP A 81 3.74 6.41 -8.30
N LEU A 82 4.64 6.14 -7.35
CA LEU A 82 5.34 4.87 -7.26
C LEU A 82 4.37 3.70 -7.05
N CYS A 83 3.35 3.87 -6.20
CA CYS A 83 2.33 2.85 -5.97
C CYS A 83 1.54 2.53 -7.24
N ILE A 84 1.19 3.53 -8.05
CA ILE A 84 0.48 3.35 -9.33
C ILE A 84 1.33 2.54 -10.31
N VAL A 85 2.63 2.85 -10.44
CA VAL A 85 3.56 2.14 -11.33
C VAL A 85 3.68 0.66 -10.93
N ILE A 86 3.87 0.39 -9.64
CA ILE A 86 4.02 -0.97 -9.13
C ILE A 86 2.72 -1.77 -9.31
N PHE A 87 1.57 -1.15 -9.03
CA PHE A 87 0.26 -1.78 -9.24
C PHE A 87 0.02 -2.13 -10.72
N GLY A 88 0.30 -1.19 -11.63
CA GLY A 88 0.21 -1.40 -13.07
C GLY A 88 1.11 -2.54 -13.54
N PHE A 89 2.37 -2.56 -13.09
CA PHE A 89 3.31 -3.62 -13.42
C PHE A 89 2.83 -5.00 -12.95
N SER A 90 2.32 -5.10 -11.72
CA SER A 90 1.76 -6.34 -11.19
C SER A 90 0.56 -6.83 -12.01
N ILE A 91 -0.36 -5.95 -12.37
CA ILE A 91 -1.52 -6.31 -13.21
C ILE A 91 -1.07 -6.81 -14.57
N ILE A 92 -0.20 -6.06 -15.27
CA ILE A 92 0.27 -6.43 -16.61
C ILE A 92 0.91 -7.82 -16.60
N LYS A 93 1.77 -8.11 -15.62
CA LYS A 93 2.40 -9.43 -15.47
C LYS A 93 1.39 -10.55 -15.21
N ILE A 94 0.38 -10.31 -14.37
CA ILE A 94 -0.67 -11.30 -14.07
C ILE A 94 -1.51 -11.59 -15.32
N PHE A 95 -1.94 -10.55 -16.05
CA PHE A 95 -2.72 -10.70 -17.28
C PHE A 95 -1.92 -11.32 -18.42
N ALA A 96 -0.64 -10.96 -18.57
CA ALA A 96 0.25 -11.56 -19.56
C ALA A 96 0.44 -13.07 -19.31
N LYS A 97 0.56 -13.50 -18.04
CA LYS A 97 0.61 -14.93 -17.69
C LYS A 97 -0.69 -15.68 -17.92
N LYS A 98 -1.84 -14.99 -17.86
CA LYS A 98 -3.15 -15.62 -18.09
C LYS A 98 -3.46 -15.82 -19.58
N LYS A 99 -2.72 -15.14 -20.46
CA LYS A 99 -2.89 -15.17 -21.92
C LYS A 99 -1.94 -16.15 -22.64
N ALA A 100 -0.97 -16.73 -21.94
CA ALA A 100 -0.02 -17.74 -22.43
C ALA A 100 -0.40 -19.12 -21.88
#